data_AF-A0A1R3Y144-F1
#
_entry.id   AF-A0A1R3Y144-F1
#
_cell.length_a   1.000
_cell.length_b   1.000
_cell.length_c   1.000
_cell.angle_alpha   90.00
_cell.angle_beta   90.00
_cell.angle_gamma   90.00
#
_symmetry.space_group_name_H-M   'P 1'
#
loop_
_entity.id
_entity.type
_entity.pdbx_description
1 polymer ?
#
loop_
_entity_poly.entity_id
_entity_poly.type
_entity_poly.pdbx_seq_one_letter_code
_entity_poly.pdbx_strand_id
1 'polypeptide(L)'
;MGAPRLIHVIRQIGALVVAAVTAAATINAYRPLARNGFASLWSWFIGLVVTEFPLPTLASQLGGLVLTAQRLTRPVRAVSWLVAAFSALGLLNLSRAGRQADAQLTAALDSGLGPDRRTASAGLWRRPAGGGTAKTPGPLRMLRIYRDYAHDGDISYGEYGRANHLDIWRRPDLDLTGTAPVLFQIPGGAWTTGNKRGQAHPLMSHLAELGWICVAINYRHSPRNTWPDHIIDVKRALAWVKAHISEYGGDPDFIAITGGSAGGHLSSLAALTPNDPRFQPGFEEADTRVQAAVPFYGVYDFTRLQDAMHPMMLPLLERMVVKQPRTANMQSYLDASPVTHISADAPPFFVLHGRNDSLVPVQQARGFVDQLRQVSKQPVVYAELPFTQHAFDLLGSARAAHTAIAVEQFLAEVYATQHAGSEPGPAVAIP
;
A
#
# COMPACT_ATOMS: atom_id res chain seq x y z
N MET A 1 23.34 38.83 -32.48
CA MET A 1 21.87 38.70 -32.35
C MET A 1 21.42 39.65 -31.25
N GLY A 2 20.45 40.55 -31.50
CA GLY A 2 19.96 41.47 -30.46
C GLY A 2 19.19 40.74 -29.34
N ALA A 3 19.31 41.20 -28.09
CA ALA A 3 18.70 40.58 -26.91
C ALA A 3 17.20 40.24 -27.06
N PRO A 4 16.34 41.06 -27.71
CA PRO A 4 14.92 40.73 -27.90
C PRO A 4 14.66 39.52 -28.81
N ARG A 5 15.47 39.35 -29.86
CA ARG A 5 15.37 38.19 -30.77
C ARG A 5 15.80 36.91 -30.06
N LEU A 6 16.87 36.99 -29.27
CA LEU A 6 17.34 35.85 -28.47
C LEU A 6 16.28 35.41 -27.45
N ILE A 7 15.68 36.35 -26.71
CA ILE A 7 14.58 36.07 -25.76
C ILE A 7 13.38 35.43 -26.47
N HIS A 8 13.02 35.90 -27.66
CA HIS A 8 11.91 35.33 -28.43
C HIS A 8 12.18 33.88 -28.83
N VAL A 9 13.38 33.56 -29.33
CA VAL A 9 13.79 32.20 -29.71
C VAL A 9 13.80 31.27 -28.50
N ILE A 10 14.40 31.70 -27.39
CA ILE A 10 14.42 30.93 -26.13
C ILE A 10 13.00 30.58 -25.69
N ARG A 11 12.05 31.52 -25.81
CA ARG A 11 10.64 31.28 -25.49
C ARG A 11 9.99 30.23 -26.39
N GLN A 12 10.27 30.23 -27.69
CA GLN A 12 9.73 29.23 -28.62
C GLN A 12 10.26 27.83 -28.29
N ILE A 13 11.57 27.71 -28.07
CA ILE A 13 12.22 26.45 -27.71
C ILE A 13 11.67 25.95 -26.37
N GLY A 14 11.58 26.84 -25.38
CA GLY A 14 11.02 26.52 -24.07
C GLY A 14 9.60 25.96 -24.14
N ALA A 15 8.73 26.52 -24.99
CA ALA A 15 7.37 26.02 -25.16
C ALA A 15 7.32 24.60 -25.77
N LEU A 16 8.18 24.30 -26.75
CA LEU A 16 8.29 22.96 -27.31
C LEU A 16 8.84 21.95 -26.31
N VAL A 17 9.82 22.36 -25.50
CA VAL A 17 10.36 21.52 -24.41
C VAL A 17 9.28 21.23 -23.38
N VAL A 18 8.52 22.24 -22.94
CA VAL A 18 7.40 22.03 -22.01
C VAL A 18 6.36 21.07 -22.61
N ALA A 19 5.98 21.25 -23.88
CA ALA A 19 5.05 20.34 -24.55
C ALA A 19 5.59 18.90 -24.62
N ALA A 20 6.89 18.72 -24.90
CA ALA A 20 7.52 17.40 -24.92
C ALA A 20 7.53 16.75 -23.52
N VAL A 21 7.86 17.53 -22.48
CA VAL A 21 7.88 17.05 -21.08
C VAL A 21 6.48 16.66 -20.62
N THR A 22 5.44 17.43 -20.95
CA THR A 22 4.06 17.10 -20.58
C THR A 22 3.56 15.86 -21.29
N ALA A 23 3.88 15.69 -22.57
CA ALA A 23 3.60 14.46 -23.31
C ALA A 23 4.34 13.25 -22.73
N ALA A 24 5.63 13.40 -22.43
CA ALA A 24 6.45 12.36 -21.83
C ALA A 24 5.89 11.93 -20.46
N ALA A 25 5.41 12.86 -19.64
CA ALA A 25 4.78 12.56 -18.36
C ALA A 25 3.49 11.71 -18.53
N THR A 26 2.64 12.06 -19.50
CA THR A 26 1.44 11.27 -19.82
C THR A 26 1.80 9.89 -20.38
N ILE A 27 2.77 9.80 -21.29
CA ILE A 27 3.24 8.50 -21.82
C ILE A 27 3.81 7.64 -20.70
N ASN A 28 4.61 8.22 -19.80
CA ASN A 28 5.20 7.55 -18.66
C ASN A 28 4.16 6.93 -17.71
N ALA A 29 2.97 7.55 -17.58
CA ALA A 29 1.86 7.01 -16.81
C ALA A 29 1.23 5.76 -17.46
N TYR A 30 1.19 5.69 -18.80
CA TYR A 30 0.73 4.47 -19.50
C TYR A 30 1.76 3.36 -19.48
N ARG A 31 3.03 3.72 -19.66
CA ARG A 31 4.15 2.79 -19.66
C ARG A 31 5.38 3.52 -19.10
N PRO A 32 5.95 3.07 -17.97
CA PRO A 32 7.13 3.68 -17.38
C PRO A 32 8.25 3.80 -18.42
N LEU A 33 8.76 5.02 -18.62
CA LEU A 33 9.83 5.29 -19.58
C LEU A 33 11.19 4.75 -19.09
N ALA A 34 11.34 4.54 -17.80
CA ALA A 34 12.52 3.92 -17.21
C ALA A 34 12.12 2.95 -16.09
N ARG A 35 12.68 1.74 -16.14
CA ARG A 35 12.50 0.70 -15.11
C ARG A 35 13.82 0.28 -14.45
N ASN A 36 14.92 0.93 -14.82
CA ASN A 36 16.26 0.59 -14.36
C ASN A 36 17.02 1.85 -13.95
N GLY A 37 17.92 1.69 -12.97
CA GLY A 37 18.82 2.75 -12.51
C GLY A 37 18.09 3.96 -11.93
N PHE A 38 18.79 5.08 -11.79
CA PHE A 38 18.25 6.28 -11.13
C PHE A 38 17.05 6.91 -11.88
N ALA A 39 16.96 6.71 -13.20
CA ALA A 39 15.86 7.22 -14.01
C ALA A 39 14.50 6.59 -13.64
N SER A 40 14.48 5.38 -13.06
CA SER A 40 13.24 4.74 -12.61
C SER A 40 12.59 5.46 -11.43
N LEU A 41 13.36 6.20 -10.61
CA LEU A 41 12.81 7.03 -9.53
C LEU A 41 11.99 8.19 -10.09
N TRP A 42 12.46 8.83 -11.17
CA TRP A 42 11.71 9.87 -11.87
C TRP A 42 10.49 9.31 -12.59
N SER A 43 10.67 8.15 -13.26
CA SER A 43 9.56 7.45 -13.90
C SER A 43 8.47 7.06 -12.90
N TRP A 44 8.86 6.56 -11.72
CA TRP A 44 7.95 6.28 -10.62
C TRP A 44 7.22 7.54 -10.15
N PHE A 45 7.95 8.57 -9.73
CA PHE A 45 7.36 9.76 -9.10
C PHE A 45 6.40 10.48 -10.06
N ILE A 46 6.83 10.71 -11.30
CA ILE A 46 5.99 11.35 -12.33
C ILE A 46 4.80 10.45 -12.64
N GLY A 47 5.01 9.15 -12.81
CA GLY A 47 3.94 8.19 -13.09
C GLY A 47 2.88 8.21 -11.99
N LEU A 48 3.28 8.11 -10.72
CA LEU A 48 2.40 8.11 -9.57
C LEU A 48 1.52 9.37 -9.53
N VAL A 49 2.13 10.56 -9.67
CA VAL A 49 1.37 11.82 -9.65
C VAL A 49 0.38 11.88 -10.81
N VAL A 50 0.80 11.50 -12.01
CA VAL A 50 -0.03 11.59 -13.22
C VAL A 50 -1.18 10.56 -13.21
N THR A 51 -0.95 9.34 -12.73
CA THR A 51 -1.99 8.29 -12.67
C THR A 51 -3.02 8.55 -11.58
N GLU A 52 -2.60 9.11 -10.45
CA GLU A 52 -3.47 9.36 -9.30
C GLU A 52 -4.15 10.74 -9.33
N PHE A 53 -3.53 11.72 -10.01
CA PHE A 53 -4.09 13.06 -10.23
C PHE A 53 -4.07 13.50 -11.70
N PRO A 54 -4.74 12.75 -12.60
CA PRO A 54 -4.73 13.06 -14.03
C PRO A 54 -5.47 14.37 -14.35
N LEU A 55 -6.55 14.70 -13.64
CA LEU A 55 -7.31 15.95 -13.88
C LEU A 55 -6.56 17.20 -13.38
N PRO A 56 -5.96 17.23 -12.17
CA PRO A 56 -5.06 18.31 -11.79
C PRO A 56 -3.88 18.47 -12.75
N THR A 57 -3.30 17.37 -13.21
CA THR A 57 -2.23 17.38 -14.23
C THR A 57 -2.72 18.04 -15.52
N LEU A 58 -3.90 17.64 -16.02
CA LEU A 58 -4.52 18.23 -17.21
C LEU A 58 -4.75 19.73 -17.05
N ALA A 59 -5.32 20.15 -15.91
CA ALA A 59 -5.57 21.57 -15.63
C ALA A 59 -4.26 22.38 -15.61
N SER A 60 -3.19 21.84 -15.01
CA SER A 60 -1.87 22.46 -15.00
C SER A 60 -1.29 22.60 -16.42
N GLN A 61 -1.37 21.54 -17.24
CA GLN A 61 -0.88 21.55 -18.62
C GLN A 61 -1.62 22.58 -19.49
N LEU A 62 -2.95 22.59 -19.44
CA LEU A 62 -3.77 23.53 -20.22
C LEU A 62 -3.60 24.97 -19.72
N GLY A 63 -3.58 25.19 -18.40
CA GLY A 63 -3.38 26.52 -17.82
C GLY A 63 -2.04 27.13 -18.22
N GLY A 64 -0.94 26.36 -18.13
CA GLY A 64 0.38 26.81 -18.57
C GLY A 64 0.43 27.15 -20.06
N LEU A 65 -0.24 26.37 -20.92
CA LEU A 65 -0.30 26.65 -22.35
C LEU A 65 -1.13 27.90 -22.66
N VAL A 66 -2.29 28.08 -22.02
CA VAL A 66 -3.14 29.28 -22.19
C VAL A 66 -2.36 30.55 -21.83
N LEU A 67 -1.65 30.54 -20.70
CA LEU A 67 -0.86 31.69 -20.23
C LEU A 67 0.31 32.06 -21.15
N THR A 68 0.82 31.11 -21.94
CA THR A 68 2.01 31.31 -22.78
C THR A 68 1.70 31.42 -24.28
N ALA A 69 0.58 30.89 -24.76
CA ALA A 69 0.27 30.73 -26.17
C ALA A 69 0.29 32.02 -26.99
N GLN A 70 -0.16 33.14 -26.44
CA GLN A 70 -0.16 34.43 -27.14
C GLN A 70 1.25 34.93 -27.49
N ARG A 71 2.27 34.45 -26.76
CA ARG A 71 3.68 34.82 -26.95
C ARG A 71 4.42 33.89 -27.91
N LEU A 72 3.73 32.94 -28.52
CA LEU A 72 4.27 31.93 -29.43
C LEU A 72 3.95 32.25 -30.89
N THR A 73 4.85 31.84 -31.78
CA THR A 73 4.59 31.84 -33.23
C THR A 73 3.46 30.89 -33.57
N ARG A 74 2.78 31.10 -34.71
CA ARG A 74 1.67 30.24 -35.14
C ARG A 74 2.05 28.74 -35.21
N PRO A 75 3.20 28.34 -35.78
CA PRO A 75 3.58 26.93 -35.87
C PRO A 75 3.84 26.31 -34.49
N VAL A 76 4.62 26.98 -33.63
CA VAL A 76 4.94 26.49 -32.28
C VAL A 76 3.66 26.36 -31.46
N ARG A 77 2.78 27.37 -31.52
CA ARG A 77 1.48 27.32 -30.84
C ARG A 77 0.62 26.15 -31.32
N ALA A 78 0.55 25.90 -32.63
CA ALA A 78 -0.22 24.79 -33.18
C ALA A 78 0.31 23.44 -32.69
N VAL A 79 1.63 23.23 -32.72
CA VAL A 79 2.26 22.00 -32.20
C VAL A 79 1.99 21.85 -30.70
N SER A 80 2.17 22.89 -29.90
CA SER A 80 1.92 22.83 -28.45
C SER A 80 0.46 22.46 -28.14
N TRP A 81 -0.52 23.01 -28.87
CA TRP A 81 -1.93 22.66 -28.72
C TRP A 81 -2.25 21.23 -29.15
N LEU A 82 -1.67 20.75 -30.25
CA LEU A 82 -1.84 19.36 -30.69
C LEU A 82 -1.30 18.39 -29.63
N VAL A 83 -0.09 18.63 -29.13
CA VAL A 83 0.51 17.81 -28.08
C VAL A 83 -0.32 17.85 -26.80
N ALA A 84 -0.81 19.02 -26.40
CA ALA A 84 -1.68 19.16 -25.25
C ALA A 84 -3.02 18.43 -25.45
N ALA A 85 -3.59 18.41 -26.65
CA ALA A 85 -4.82 17.69 -26.95
C ALA A 85 -4.63 16.16 -26.84
N PHE A 86 -3.55 15.61 -27.40
CA PHE A 86 -3.21 14.19 -27.24
C PHE A 86 -2.96 13.83 -25.77
N SER A 87 -2.21 14.66 -25.05
CA SER A 87 -1.98 14.49 -23.60
C SER A 87 -3.31 14.53 -22.84
N ALA A 88 -4.22 15.44 -23.18
CA ALA A 88 -5.53 15.57 -22.55
C ALA A 88 -6.39 14.31 -22.72
N LEU A 89 -6.43 13.73 -23.93
CA LEU A 89 -7.12 12.46 -24.16
C LEU A 89 -6.52 11.34 -23.30
N GLY A 90 -5.19 11.26 -23.24
CA GLY A 90 -4.48 10.30 -22.38
C GLY A 90 -4.83 10.45 -20.91
N LEU A 91 -4.82 11.68 -20.38
CA LEU A 91 -5.15 11.99 -18.98
C LEU A 91 -6.63 11.75 -18.66
N LEU A 92 -7.54 12.07 -19.58
CA LEU A 92 -8.97 11.76 -19.41
C LEU A 92 -9.22 10.24 -19.33
N ASN A 93 -8.52 9.45 -20.14
CA ASN A 93 -8.60 8.00 -20.05
C ASN A 93 -7.96 7.44 -18.76
N LEU A 94 -6.82 7.97 -18.29
CA LEU A 94 -6.26 7.62 -16.98
C LEU A 94 -7.22 7.97 -15.83
N SER A 95 -7.89 9.11 -15.93
CA SER A 95 -8.93 9.53 -14.97
C SER A 95 -10.10 8.56 -14.94
N ARG A 96 -10.56 8.10 -16.11
CA ARG A 96 -11.56 7.05 -16.22
C ARG A 96 -11.07 5.73 -15.60
N ALA A 97 -9.85 5.29 -15.92
CA ALA A 97 -9.27 4.07 -15.36
C ALA A 97 -9.06 4.13 -13.83
N GLY A 98 -8.86 5.32 -13.27
CA GLY A 98 -8.83 5.54 -11.81
C GLY A 98 -10.20 5.38 -11.16
N ARG A 99 -11.24 5.96 -11.77
CA ARG A 99 -12.64 5.89 -11.28
C ARG A 99 -13.31 4.54 -11.53
N GLN A 100 -12.74 3.71 -12.40
CA GLN A 100 -13.24 2.37 -12.73
C GLN A 100 -12.32 1.28 -12.17
N ALA A 101 -11.51 1.61 -11.16
CA ALA A 101 -10.60 0.65 -10.52
C ALA A 101 -11.36 -0.44 -9.76
N ASP A 102 -12.59 -0.14 -9.32
CA ASP A 102 -13.53 -1.06 -8.70
C ASP A 102 -13.78 -2.30 -9.58
N ALA A 103 -13.92 -2.15 -10.90
CA ALA A 103 -14.18 -3.29 -11.78
C ALA A 103 -13.08 -4.36 -11.69
N GLN A 104 -11.80 -3.95 -11.69
CA GLN A 104 -10.67 -4.87 -11.58
C GLN A 104 -10.55 -5.47 -10.16
N LEU A 105 -10.88 -4.68 -9.13
CA LEU A 105 -10.86 -5.12 -7.74
C LEU A 105 -11.97 -6.12 -7.44
N THR A 106 -13.20 -5.84 -7.88
CA THR A 106 -14.35 -6.74 -7.79
C THR A 106 -14.05 -8.05 -8.52
N ALA A 107 -13.54 -8.00 -9.76
CA ALA A 107 -13.16 -9.22 -10.49
C ALA A 107 -12.10 -10.05 -9.75
N ALA A 108 -11.13 -9.40 -9.10
CA ALA A 108 -10.14 -10.09 -8.28
C ALA A 108 -10.77 -10.76 -7.06
N LEU A 109 -11.65 -10.05 -6.34
CA LEU A 109 -12.38 -10.58 -5.19
C LEU A 109 -13.28 -11.75 -5.58
N ASP A 110 -14.04 -11.63 -6.66
CA ASP A 110 -14.95 -12.69 -7.14
C ASP A 110 -14.14 -13.93 -7.59
N SER A 111 -12.98 -13.73 -8.21
CA SER A 111 -12.08 -14.83 -8.56
C SER A 111 -11.47 -15.53 -7.35
N GLY A 112 -11.25 -14.81 -6.24
CA GLY A 112 -10.54 -15.33 -5.06
C GLY A 112 -11.46 -15.86 -3.95
N LEU A 113 -12.68 -15.31 -3.84
CA LEU A 113 -13.66 -15.63 -2.80
C LEU A 113 -14.95 -16.25 -3.37
N GLY A 114 -15.12 -16.23 -4.69
CA GLY A 114 -16.36 -16.62 -5.36
C GLY A 114 -17.28 -15.41 -5.62
N PRO A 115 -18.16 -15.50 -6.63
CA PRO A 115 -19.07 -14.41 -6.99
C PRO A 115 -20.18 -14.16 -5.95
N ASP A 116 -20.49 -15.16 -5.13
CA ASP A 116 -21.54 -15.09 -4.09
C ASP A 116 -21.02 -14.54 -2.75
N ARG A 117 -19.77 -14.07 -2.72
CA ARG A 117 -19.16 -13.45 -1.53
C ARG A 117 -19.97 -12.25 -1.04
N ARG A 118 -19.73 -11.88 0.22
CA ARG A 118 -20.24 -10.63 0.78
C ARG A 118 -19.65 -9.40 0.06
N THR A 119 -20.53 -8.44 -0.21
CA THR A 119 -20.16 -7.14 -0.80
C THR A 119 -20.36 -5.97 0.16
N ALA A 120 -20.95 -6.21 1.33
CA ALA A 120 -21.22 -5.22 2.37
C ALA A 120 -20.93 -5.75 3.78
N SER A 121 -20.30 -4.94 4.62
CA SER A 121 -19.97 -5.27 6.01
C SER A 121 -21.08 -4.96 7.03
N ALA A 122 -22.30 -4.72 6.57
CA ALA A 122 -23.41 -4.36 7.45
C ALA A 122 -23.70 -5.47 8.47
N GLY A 123 -23.71 -5.12 9.75
CA GLY A 123 -24.01 -6.04 10.85
C GLY A 123 -22.87 -6.94 11.34
N LEU A 124 -21.68 -6.89 10.73
CA LEU A 124 -20.56 -7.75 11.15
C LEU A 124 -19.85 -7.26 12.42
N TRP A 125 -19.68 -5.95 12.53
CA TRP A 125 -19.05 -5.30 13.68
C TRP A 125 -19.79 -3.99 14.01
N ARG A 126 -19.63 -3.53 15.25
CA ARG A 126 -20.32 -2.34 15.76
C ARG A 126 -19.77 -1.10 15.06
N ARG A 127 -20.61 -0.43 14.27
CA ARG A 127 -20.28 0.86 13.65
C ARG A 127 -20.56 2.00 14.63
N PRO A 128 -19.75 3.08 14.64
CA PRO A 128 -20.06 4.27 15.44
C PRO A 128 -21.38 4.93 15.03
N ALA A 129 -22.16 5.40 16.01
CA ALA A 129 -23.53 5.85 15.80
C ALA A 129 -23.64 7.27 15.20
N GLY A 130 -22.62 8.12 15.37
CA GLY A 130 -22.62 9.47 14.82
C GLY A 130 -22.46 9.50 13.29
N GLY A 131 -22.97 10.55 12.64
CA GLY A 131 -22.70 10.79 11.22
C GLY A 131 -21.20 10.74 10.92
N GLY A 132 -20.83 10.12 9.79
CA GLY A 132 -19.43 9.90 9.42
C GLY A 132 -18.60 11.18 9.53
N THR A 133 -17.44 11.10 10.18
CA THR A 133 -16.55 12.27 10.30
C THR A 133 -15.78 12.54 9.00
N ALA A 134 -15.79 11.54 8.09
CA ALA A 134 -15.20 11.60 6.77
C ALA A 134 -15.92 12.58 5.83
N LYS A 135 -15.26 13.72 5.59
CA LYS A 135 -15.51 14.55 4.40
C LYS A 135 -15.10 13.79 3.13
N THR A 136 -15.62 14.22 1.98
CA THR A 136 -15.37 13.65 0.64
C THR A 136 -13.86 13.44 0.38
N PRO A 137 -13.45 12.37 -0.34
CA PRO A 137 -12.04 12.13 -0.66
C PRO A 137 -11.35 13.34 -1.33
N GLY A 138 -10.09 13.60 -0.98
CA GLY A 138 -9.31 14.67 -1.60
C GLY A 138 -8.07 15.08 -0.80
N PRO A 139 -7.24 15.99 -1.35
CA PRO A 139 -5.97 16.41 -0.73
C PRO A 139 -6.16 17.10 0.63
N LEU A 140 -7.22 17.89 0.79
CA LEU A 140 -7.56 18.52 2.08
C LEU A 140 -7.92 17.49 3.15
N ARG A 141 -8.54 16.36 2.76
CA ARG A 141 -8.82 15.24 3.67
C ARG A 141 -7.51 14.58 4.11
N MET A 142 -6.57 14.36 3.18
CA MET A 142 -5.26 13.75 3.50
C MET A 142 -4.46 14.54 4.55
N LEU A 143 -4.59 15.87 4.56
CA LEU A 143 -3.96 16.74 5.56
C LEU A 143 -4.58 16.63 6.96
N ARG A 144 -5.84 16.16 7.06
CA ARG A 144 -6.59 16.09 8.32
C ARG A 144 -6.71 14.68 8.88
N ILE A 145 -6.68 13.66 8.03
CA ILE A 145 -6.92 12.25 8.39
C ILE A 145 -6.12 11.85 9.64
N TYR A 146 -4.83 12.16 9.72
CA TYR A 146 -4.03 11.79 10.89
C TYR A 146 -4.61 12.39 12.18
N ARG A 147 -4.86 13.70 12.20
CA ARG A 147 -5.39 14.40 13.37
C ARG A 147 -6.81 13.96 13.73
N ASP A 148 -7.61 13.64 12.73
CA ASP A 148 -9.03 13.34 12.92
C ASP A 148 -9.25 11.90 13.44
N TYR A 149 -8.27 10.97 13.33
CA TYR A 149 -8.42 9.57 13.79
C TYR A 149 -7.30 9.03 14.70
N ALA A 150 -6.08 9.55 14.66
CA ALA A 150 -4.99 9.09 15.52
C ALA A 150 -5.06 9.77 16.88
N HIS A 151 -5.71 9.13 17.85
CA HIS A 151 -6.01 9.72 19.17
C HIS A 151 -5.01 9.33 20.24
N ASP A 152 -4.49 8.11 20.19
CA ASP A 152 -3.53 7.58 21.15
C ASP A 152 -2.20 7.34 20.41
N GLY A 153 -1.23 8.23 20.64
CA GLY A 153 -0.02 8.30 19.83
C GLY A 153 1.27 8.14 20.61
N ASP A 154 2.32 7.75 19.89
CA ASP A 154 3.67 7.58 20.42
C ASP A 154 3.75 6.61 21.62
N ILE A 155 2.89 5.59 21.62
CA ILE A 155 2.86 4.52 22.62
C ILE A 155 4.06 3.59 22.38
N SER A 156 4.84 3.33 23.42
CA SER A 156 6.00 2.44 23.32
C SER A 156 5.59 0.97 23.41
N TYR A 157 6.08 0.15 22.48
CA TYR A 157 5.96 -1.31 22.50
C TYR A 157 7.31 -2.02 22.76
N GLY A 158 8.40 -1.27 22.93
CA GLY A 158 9.75 -1.84 23.02
C GLY A 158 10.84 -0.86 23.46
N GLU A 159 12.07 -1.36 23.55
CA GLU A 159 13.20 -0.64 24.16
C GLU A 159 13.90 0.36 23.22
N TYR A 160 13.63 0.33 21.91
CA TYR A 160 14.36 1.14 20.93
C TYR A 160 13.78 2.55 20.72
N GLY A 161 13.21 3.13 21.79
CA GLY A 161 12.64 4.47 21.81
C GLY A 161 11.64 4.72 20.68
N ARG A 162 11.78 5.83 19.95
CA ARG A 162 10.86 6.23 18.86
C ARG A 162 10.71 5.20 17.74
N ALA A 163 11.70 4.33 17.55
CA ALA A 163 11.63 3.23 16.58
C ALA A 163 10.63 2.15 17.02
N ASN A 164 10.38 2.01 18.33
CA ASN A 164 9.35 1.13 18.87
C ASN A 164 8.13 1.90 19.40
N HIS A 165 7.70 2.92 18.67
CA HIS A 165 6.43 3.60 18.94
C HIS A 165 5.35 3.20 17.93
N LEU A 166 4.12 3.10 18.41
CA LEU A 166 2.91 2.93 17.61
C LEU A 166 1.88 4.04 17.88
N ASP A 167 0.95 4.20 16.94
CA ASP A 167 -0.23 5.06 17.05
C ASP A 167 -1.49 4.21 16.84
N ILE A 168 -2.53 4.47 17.65
CA ILE A 168 -3.84 3.84 17.55
C ILE A 168 -4.82 4.83 16.91
N TRP A 169 -5.46 4.34 15.85
CA TRP A 169 -6.39 5.06 15.02
C TRP A 169 -7.79 4.49 15.21
N ARG A 170 -8.74 5.37 15.53
CA ARG A 170 -10.14 5.00 15.74
C ARG A 170 -11.01 6.23 15.55
N ARG A 171 -12.31 6.04 15.46
CA ARG A 171 -13.24 7.15 15.61
C ARG A 171 -13.29 7.62 17.07
N PRO A 172 -13.46 8.94 17.33
CA PRO A 172 -13.61 9.45 18.69
C PRO A 172 -14.80 8.86 19.45
N ASP A 173 -15.88 8.52 18.73
CA ASP A 173 -17.13 7.96 19.26
C ASP A 173 -17.20 6.43 19.13
N LEU A 174 -16.05 5.76 18.92
CA LEU A 174 -15.98 4.30 19.03
C LEU A 174 -16.23 3.87 20.48
N ASP A 175 -17.05 2.84 20.66
CA ASP A 175 -17.27 2.22 21.96
C ASP A 175 -16.06 1.37 22.36
N LEU A 176 -15.34 1.83 23.39
CA LEU A 176 -14.13 1.17 23.89
C LEU A 176 -14.42 -0.10 24.71
N THR A 177 -15.69 -0.39 25.02
CA THR A 177 -16.09 -1.65 25.66
C THR A 177 -16.39 -2.76 24.64
N GLY A 178 -16.33 -2.44 23.35
CA GLY A 178 -16.53 -3.38 22.26
C GLY A 178 -15.28 -4.21 21.93
N THR A 179 -15.43 -5.07 20.92
CA THR A 179 -14.38 -5.92 20.36
C THR A 179 -14.22 -5.58 18.87
N ALA A 180 -13.73 -4.38 18.58
CA ALA A 180 -13.57 -3.90 17.21
C ALA A 180 -12.46 -4.67 16.48
N PRO A 181 -12.68 -5.16 15.24
CA PRO A 181 -11.61 -5.79 14.47
C PRO A 181 -10.45 -4.82 14.25
N VAL A 182 -9.23 -5.36 14.22
CA VAL A 182 -8.00 -4.57 14.22
C VAL A 182 -7.26 -4.68 12.88
N LEU A 183 -6.85 -3.55 12.31
CA LEU A 183 -5.91 -3.48 11.19
C LEU A 183 -4.51 -3.09 11.70
N PHE A 184 -3.54 -4.00 11.60
CA PHE A 184 -2.14 -3.76 11.98
C PHE A 184 -1.31 -3.33 10.75
N GLN A 185 -0.90 -2.07 10.72
CA GLN A 185 -0.24 -1.41 9.59
C GLN A 185 1.28 -1.31 9.80
N ILE A 186 2.04 -1.69 8.77
CA ILE A 186 3.49 -1.57 8.73
C ILE A 186 3.90 -0.61 7.60
N PRO A 187 4.67 0.45 7.88
CA PRO A 187 5.07 1.40 6.85
C PRO A 187 6.15 0.84 5.93
N GLY A 188 6.08 1.23 4.65
CA GLY A 188 7.17 1.08 3.71
C GLY A 188 8.27 2.13 3.90
N GLY A 189 9.24 2.12 2.99
CA GLY A 189 10.39 3.05 3.02
C GLY A 189 11.74 2.35 2.82
N ALA A 190 11.73 1.27 2.03
CA ALA A 190 12.93 0.52 1.65
C ALA A 190 13.75 0.03 2.86
N TRP A 191 13.08 -0.26 3.99
CA TRP A 191 13.66 -0.65 5.30
C TRP A 191 14.62 0.37 5.94
N THR A 192 14.95 1.45 5.22
CA THR A 192 15.89 2.49 5.64
C THR A 192 15.22 3.77 6.11
N THR A 193 13.94 3.93 5.79
CA THR A 193 13.14 5.11 6.05
C THR A 193 11.68 4.71 6.26
N GLY A 194 10.83 5.69 6.54
CA GLY A 194 9.42 5.48 6.84
C GLY A 194 9.10 5.85 8.29
N ASN A 195 7.82 5.91 8.60
CA ASN A 195 7.29 5.99 9.97
C ASN A 195 5.78 5.66 9.93
N LYS A 196 5.18 5.54 11.11
CA LYS A 196 3.75 5.28 11.33
C LYS A 196 2.77 6.34 10.78
N ARG A 197 3.26 7.39 10.10
CA ARG A 197 2.44 8.49 9.54
C ARG A 197 2.65 8.60 8.03
N GLY A 198 1.57 8.91 7.31
CA GLY A 198 1.59 9.29 5.89
C GLY A 198 1.35 8.15 4.89
N GLN A 199 1.30 6.89 5.33
CA GLN A 199 0.97 5.73 4.49
C GLN A 199 -0.35 5.09 4.93
N ALA A 200 -1.03 4.39 4.02
CA ALA A 200 -2.30 3.69 4.27
C ALA A 200 -3.44 4.57 4.82
N HIS A 201 -3.31 5.91 4.84
CA HIS A 201 -4.34 6.83 5.34
C HIS A 201 -5.72 6.62 4.68
N PRO A 202 -5.85 6.40 3.36
CA PRO A 202 -7.15 6.09 2.76
C PRO A 202 -7.78 4.82 3.34
N LEU A 203 -7.00 3.74 3.50
CA LEU A 203 -7.46 2.48 4.08
C LEU A 203 -7.82 2.62 5.55
N MET A 204 -6.90 3.13 6.38
CA MET A 204 -7.11 3.25 7.83
C MET A 204 -8.28 4.18 8.16
N SER A 205 -8.42 5.32 7.47
CA SER A 205 -9.58 6.20 7.70
C SER A 205 -10.89 5.59 7.23
N HIS A 206 -10.87 4.79 6.15
CA HIS A 206 -12.05 4.05 5.69
C HIS A 206 -12.50 3.01 6.72
N LEU A 207 -11.57 2.20 7.24
CA LEU A 207 -11.89 1.19 8.25
C LEU A 207 -12.27 1.81 9.60
N ALA A 208 -11.60 2.90 10.03
CA ALA A 208 -11.94 3.61 11.26
C ALA A 208 -13.38 4.17 11.22
N GLU A 209 -13.83 4.67 10.07
CA GLU A 209 -15.23 5.08 9.87
C GLU A 209 -16.24 3.93 9.99
N LEU A 210 -15.78 2.70 9.69
CA LEU A 210 -16.58 1.50 9.81
C LEU A 210 -16.51 0.88 11.21
N GLY A 211 -15.78 1.48 12.16
CA GLY A 211 -15.65 0.98 13.52
C GLY A 211 -14.49 0.02 13.76
N TRP A 212 -13.53 -0.07 12.84
CA TRP A 212 -12.27 -0.76 13.11
C TRP A 212 -11.33 0.09 13.94
N ILE A 213 -10.40 -0.59 14.61
CA ILE A 213 -9.20 0.05 15.16
C ILE A 213 -8.05 -0.22 14.21
N CYS A 214 -7.29 0.80 13.83
CA CYS A 214 -6.05 0.61 13.08
C CYS A 214 -4.84 0.94 13.96
N VAL A 215 -3.80 0.13 13.91
CA VAL A 215 -2.56 0.36 14.66
C VAL A 215 -1.43 0.53 13.66
N ALA A 216 -0.79 1.71 13.65
CA ALA A 216 0.34 2.02 12.78
C ALA A 216 1.64 2.06 13.59
N ILE A 217 2.66 1.31 13.16
CA ILE A 217 3.90 1.14 13.92
C ILE A 217 5.09 1.82 13.26
N ASN A 218 6.09 2.22 14.05
CA ASN A 218 7.46 2.32 13.56
C ASN A 218 8.17 0.97 13.75
N TYR A 219 9.33 0.81 13.13
CA TYR A 219 10.31 -0.23 13.45
C TYR A 219 11.73 0.36 13.25
N ARG A 220 12.77 -0.30 13.78
CA ARG A 220 14.16 0.11 13.57
C ARG A 220 14.57 0.08 12.10
N HIS A 221 15.32 1.08 11.64
CA HIS A 221 15.69 1.22 10.22
C HIS A 221 17.16 0.95 9.92
N SER A 222 17.41 0.46 8.71
CA SER A 222 18.74 0.36 8.12
C SER A 222 19.29 1.73 7.72
N PRO A 223 20.63 1.92 7.66
CA PRO A 223 21.67 0.92 7.90
C PRO A 223 22.05 0.77 9.37
N ARG A 224 21.44 1.55 10.29
CA ARG A 224 21.82 1.49 11.70
C ARG A 224 21.39 0.15 12.34
N ASN A 225 20.22 -0.33 11.94
CA ASN A 225 19.65 -1.62 12.33
C ASN A 225 19.40 -2.45 11.08
N THR A 226 19.87 -3.68 11.09
CA THR A 226 19.90 -4.55 9.91
C THR A 226 19.02 -5.75 10.12
N TRP A 227 18.68 -6.43 9.03
CA TRP A 227 17.98 -7.71 9.11
C TRP A 227 18.64 -8.64 10.17
N PRO A 228 17.86 -9.28 11.08
CA PRO A 228 16.39 -9.35 11.16
C PRO A 228 15.72 -8.31 12.11
N ASP A 229 16.40 -7.23 12.52
CA ASP A 229 15.84 -6.25 13.49
C ASP A 229 14.44 -5.75 13.11
N HIS A 230 14.18 -5.54 11.82
CA HIS A 230 12.91 -5.02 11.31
C HIS A 230 11.74 -5.97 11.60
N ILE A 231 11.90 -7.27 11.32
CA ILE A 231 10.82 -8.26 11.53
C ILE A 231 10.62 -8.55 13.01
N ILE A 232 11.69 -8.52 13.81
CA ILE A 232 11.61 -8.68 15.27
C ILE A 232 10.77 -7.56 15.87
N ASP A 233 10.98 -6.31 15.43
CA ASP A 233 10.20 -5.16 15.91
C ASP A 233 8.73 -5.24 15.50
N VAL A 234 8.44 -5.65 14.26
CA VAL A 234 7.07 -5.89 13.77
C VAL A 234 6.35 -6.92 14.63
N LYS A 235 6.99 -8.06 14.91
CA LYS A 235 6.40 -9.12 15.74
C LYS A 235 6.25 -8.72 17.20
N ARG A 236 7.20 -7.96 17.74
CA ARG A 236 7.10 -7.41 19.10
C ARG A 236 5.92 -6.43 19.23
N ALA A 237 5.73 -5.57 18.24
CA ALA A 237 4.58 -4.68 18.19
C ALA A 237 3.27 -5.45 18.05
N LEU A 238 3.22 -6.51 17.24
CA LEU A 238 2.04 -7.37 17.13
C LEU A 238 1.71 -8.06 18.46
N ALA A 239 2.72 -8.59 19.16
CA ALA A 239 2.55 -9.16 20.49
C ALA A 239 2.02 -8.11 21.49
N TRP A 240 2.52 -6.87 21.44
CA TRP A 240 2.00 -5.78 22.25
C TRP A 240 0.53 -5.48 21.93
N VAL A 241 0.16 -5.43 20.64
CA VAL A 241 -1.22 -5.21 20.21
C VAL A 241 -2.13 -6.30 20.76
N LYS A 242 -1.78 -7.58 20.60
CA LYS A 242 -2.57 -8.68 21.17
C LYS A 242 -2.75 -8.59 22.69
N ALA A 243 -1.75 -8.11 23.41
CA ALA A 243 -1.80 -7.99 24.85
C ALA A 243 -2.62 -6.77 25.36
N HIS A 244 -2.70 -5.67 24.60
CA HIS A 244 -3.23 -4.40 25.11
C HIS A 244 -4.37 -3.80 24.29
N ILE A 245 -4.65 -4.28 23.07
CA ILE A 245 -5.60 -3.58 22.17
C ILE A 245 -7.04 -3.60 22.69
N SER A 246 -7.39 -4.55 23.55
CA SER A 246 -8.68 -4.59 24.26
C SER A 246 -8.89 -3.37 25.16
N GLU A 247 -7.82 -2.77 25.71
CA GLU A 247 -7.90 -1.52 26.49
C GLU A 247 -8.34 -0.33 25.64
N TYR A 248 -8.21 -0.45 24.32
CA TYR A 248 -8.60 0.56 23.34
C TYR A 248 -9.88 0.17 22.59
N GLY A 249 -10.56 -0.92 23.00
CA GLY A 249 -11.79 -1.44 22.38
C GLY A 249 -11.58 -2.36 21.18
N GLY A 250 -10.36 -2.85 20.97
CA GLY A 250 -10.03 -3.76 19.88
C GLY A 250 -10.11 -5.22 20.25
N ASP A 251 -10.38 -6.05 19.25
CA ASP A 251 -10.39 -7.50 19.36
C ASP A 251 -8.98 -8.08 19.13
N PRO A 252 -8.31 -8.63 20.15
CA PRO A 252 -6.99 -9.26 19.99
C PRO A 252 -7.04 -10.58 19.20
N ASP A 253 -8.23 -11.15 19.00
CA ASP A 253 -8.46 -12.41 18.30
C ASP A 253 -8.82 -12.21 16.82
N PHE A 254 -9.08 -10.96 16.39
CA PHE A 254 -9.23 -10.61 14.98
C PHE A 254 -8.33 -9.44 14.55
N ILE A 255 -7.12 -9.79 14.09
CA ILE A 255 -6.12 -8.85 13.59
C ILE A 255 -5.81 -9.16 12.12
N ALA A 256 -6.04 -8.19 11.25
CA ALA A 256 -5.58 -8.20 9.86
C ALA A 256 -4.29 -7.39 9.72
N ILE A 257 -3.26 -7.94 9.08
CA ILE A 257 -1.97 -7.27 8.89
C ILE A 257 -1.83 -6.68 7.49
N THR A 258 -1.27 -5.49 7.36
CA THR A 258 -1.07 -4.82 6.07
C THR A 258 0.23 -4.01 6.05
N GLY A 259 0.69 -3.68 4.85
CA GLY A 259 1.81 -2.77 4.65
C GLY A 259 2.13 -2.58 3.18
N GLY A 260 2.77 -1.46 2.86
CA GLY A 260 3.21 -1.12 1.50
C GLY A 260 4.71 -1.34 1.31
N SER A 261 5.13 -1.85 0.15
CA SER A 261 6.55 -1.94 -0.23
C SER A 261 7.36 -2.79 0.77
N ALA A 262 8.40 -2.23 1.41
CA ALA A 262 9.09 -2.86 2.54
C ALA A 262 8.15 -3.29 3.70
N GLY A 263 7.07 -2.54 3.95
CA GLY A 263 6.04 -2.94 4.89
C GLY A 263 5.15 -4.06 4.37
N GLY A 264 4.98 -4.18 3.05
CA GLY A 264 4.30 -5.30 2.38
C GLY A 264 5.13 -6.58 2.44
N HIS A 265 6.45 -6.45 2.36
CA HIS A 265 7.41 -7.52 2.67
C HIS A 265 7.27 -8.00 4.12
N LEU A 266 7.37 -7.08 5.09
CA LEU A 266 7.32 -7.41 6.52
C LEU A 266 5.96 -7.95 6.97
N SER A 267 4.85 -7.41 6.44
CA SER A 267 3.50 -7.91 6.76
C SER A 267 3.28 -9.33 6.25
N SER A 268 3.72 -9.62 5.02
CA SER A 268 3.63 -10.97 4.44
C SER A 268 4.51 -11.95 5.20
N LEU A 269 5.73 -11.54 5.56
CA LEU A 269 6.64 -12.38 6.30
C LEU A 269 6.10 -12.70 7.70
N ALA A 270 5.60 -11.70 8.43
CA ALA A 270 5.02 -11.90 9.76
C ALA A 270 3.82 -12.85 9.71
N ALA A 271 2.94 -12.69 8.71
CA ALA A 271 1.79 -13.57 8.51
C ALA A 271 2.16 -15.03 8.18
N LEU A 272 3.29 -15.26 7.50
CA LEU A 272 3.76 -16.59 7.10
C LEU A 272 4.71 -17.25 8.10
N THR A 273 5.14 -16.53 9.14
CA THR A 273 6.06 -17.04 10.16
C THR A 273 5.47 -16.96 11.57
N PRO A 274 4.17 -17.29 11.79
CA PRO A 274 3.56 -17.13 13.10
C PRO A 274 4.35 -17.92 14.15
N ASN A 275 4.67 -17.27 15.27
CA ASN A 275 5.36 -17.87 16.42
C ASN A 275 6.75 -18.45 16.12
N ASP A 276 7.37 -18.11 14.98
CA ASP A 276 8.74 -18.51 14.69
C ASP A 276 9.72 -17.85 15.69
N PRO A 277 10.41 -18.63 16.54
CA PRO A 277 11.29 -18.10 17.59
C PRO A 277 12.51 -17.38 17.01
N ARG A 278 12.91 -17.67 15.75
CA ARG A 278 14.02 -16.96 15.08
C ARG A 278 13.74 -15.46 14.94
N PHE A 279 12.46 -15.08 14.91
CA PHE A 279 12.02 -13.70 14.80
C PHE A 279 11.36 -13.17 16.08
N GLN A 280 11.47 -13.89 17.21
CA GLN A 280 10.89 -13.49 18.50
C GLN A 280 11.87 -13.60 19.69
N PRO A 281 13.15 -13.20 19.54
CA PRO A 281 14.10 -13.33 20.64
C PRO A 281 13.64 -12.52 21.86
N GLY A 282 13.48 -13.20 23.00
CA GLY A 282 13.05 -12.63 24.28
C GLY A 282 11.54 -12.46 24.44
N PHE A 283 10.73 -12.98 23.50
CA PHE A 283 9.26 -13.03 23.59
C PHE A 283 8.70 -14.23 22.81
N GLU A 284 9.40 -15.37 22.89
CA GLU A 284 9.14 -16.59 22.14
C GLU A 284 7.74 -17.17 22.41
N GLU A 285 7.23 -17.01 23.63
CA GLU A 285 5.91 -17.49 24.05
C GLU A 285 4.74 -16.61 23.57
N ALA A 286 5.02 -15.43 23.02
CA ALA A 286 3.96 -14.53 22.56
C ALA A 286 3.31 -15.05 21.27
N ASP A 287 1.97 -15.04 21.24
CA ASP A 287 1.22 -15.31 20.02
C ASP A 287 1.38 -14.15 19.02
N THR A 288 1.75 -14.47 17.78
CA THR A 288 1.92 -13.53 16.67
C THR A 288 1.15 -13.98 15.43
N ARG A 289 0.15 -14.85 15.58
CA ARG A 289 -0.78 -15.21 14.51
C ARG A 289 -1.69 -14.03 14.14
N VAL A 290 -2.07 -13.98 12.87
CA VAL A 290 -2.99 -12.97 12.32
C VAL A 290 -4.07 -13.67 11.49
N GLN A 291 -5.24 -13.05 11.40
CA GLN A 291 -6.43 -13.64 10.78
C GLN A 291 -6.49 -13.38 9.29
N ALA A 292 -5.78 -12.36 8.79
CA ALA A 292 -5.70 -12.03 7.36
C ALA A 292 -4.44 -11.22 7.06
N ALA A 293 -3.94 -11.30 5.83
CA ALA A 293 -2.82 -10.49 5.35
C ALA A 293 -3.17 -9.75 4.05
N VAL A 294 -2.91 -8.44 4.02
CA VAL A 294 -3.22 -7.57 2.88
C VAL A 294 -1.98 -6.77 2.47
N PRO A 295 -0.96 -7.40 1.85
CA PRO A 295 0.25 -6.70 1.44
C PRO A 295 0.05 -5.91 0.13
N PHE A 296 0.57 -4.69 0.12
CA PHE A 296 0.56 -3.79 -1.03
C PHE A 296 1.95 -3.72 -1.66
N TYR A 297 2.05 -4.08 -2.93
CA TYR A 297 3.23 -3.95 -3.80
C TYR A 297 4.55 -4.35 -3.09
N GLY A 298 4.51 -5.45 -2.35
CA GLY A 298 5.60 -5.91 -1.50
C GLY A 298 6.74 -6.57 -2.27
N VAL A 299 7.87 -6.77 -1.59
CA VAL A 299 8.95 -7.63 -2.07
C VAL A 299 8.79 -8.98 -1.37
N TYR A 300 8.58 -10.06 -2.13
CA TYR A 300 8.23 -11.38 -1.59
C TYR A 300 9.36 -12.39 -1.74
N ASP A 301 10.33 -12.11 -2.62
CA ASP A 301 11.48 -12.95 -2.92
C ASP A 301 12.73 -12.09 -3.11
N PHE A 302 13.66 -12.15 -2.15
CA PHE A 302 14.94 -11.45 -2.19
C PHE A 302 15.97 -12.17 -3.08
N THR A 303 15.66 -13.38 -3.55
CA THR A 303 16.58 -14.25 -4.30
C THR A 303 16.32 -14.24 -5.80
N ARG A 304 15.13 -13.85 -6.26
CA ARG A 304 14.71 -13.82 -7.68
C ARG A 304 15.17 -12.55 -8.41
N LEU A 305 16.39 -12.59 -8.90
CA LEU A 305 17.07 -11.41 -9.47
C LEU A 305 16.73 -11.11 -10.93
N GLN A 306 16.44 -12.13 -11.74
CA GLN A 306 16.47 -12.02 -13.21
C GLN A 306 15.28 -11.25 -13.77
N ASP A 307 14.09 -11.43 -13.19
CA ASP A 307 12.83 -10.89 -13.72
C ASP A 307 11.97 -10.19 -12.66
N ALA A 308 12.32 -10.33 -11.38
CA ALA A 308 11.54 -9.79 -10.26
C ALA A 308 12.32 -8.81 -9.37
N MET A 309 13.56 -8.44 -9.72
CA MET A 309 14.37 -7.54 -8.90
C MET A 309 14.78 -6.29 -9.67
N HIS A 310 14.45 -5.11 -9.13
CA HIS A 310 14.97 -3.86 -9.67
C HIS A 310 16.51 -3.80 -9.47
N PRO A 311 17.30 -3.32 -10.45
CA PRO A 311 18.77 -3.35 -10.36
C PRO A 311 19.37 -2.61 -9.14
N MET A 312 18.66 -1.60 -8.61
CA MET A 312 19.08 -0.89 -7.40
C MET A 312 18.74 -1.63 -6.10
N MET A 313 17.87 -2.64 -6.13
CA MET A 313 17.40 -3.33 -4.93
C MET A 313 18.48 -4.25 -4.35
N LEU A 314 19.17 -5.04 -5.17
CA LEU A 314 20.22 -5.94 -4.65
C LEU A 314 21.36 -5.16 -3.95
N PRO A 315 21.92 -4.07 -4.51
CA PRO A 315 22.89 -3.25 -3.79
C PRO A 315 22.35 -2.65 -2.49
N LEU A 316 21.08 -2.25 -2.46
CA LEU A 316 20.43 -1.78 -1.23
C LEU A 316 20.38 -2.89 -0.18
N LEU A 317 19.97 -4.09 -0.56
CA LEU A 317 19.91 -5.26 0.34
C LEU A 317 21.31 -5.61 0.87
N GLU A 318 22.30 -5.75 -0.01
CA GLU A 318 23.67 -6.16 0.37
C GLU A 318 24.42 -5.11 1.19
N ARG A 319 24.19 -3.81 0.95
CA ARG A 319 24.98 -2.74 1.60
C ARG A 319 24.29 -2.09 2.79
N MET A 320 22.95 -2.13 2.84
CA MET A 320 22.19 -1.38 3.84
C MET A 320 21.34 -2.29 4.71
N VAL A 321 20.60 -3.24 4.12
CA VAL A 321 19.56 -4.02 4.85
C VAL A 321 20.14 -5.27 5.50
N VAL A 322 20.74 -6.16 4.71
CA VAL A 322 21.39 -7.40 5.19
C VAL A 322 22.86 -7.15 5.55
N LYS A 323 23.49 -6.15 4.91
CA LYS A 323 24.92 -5.80 5.08
C LYS A 323 25.90 -6.94 4.81
N GLN A 324 25.47 -7.94 4.05
CA GLN A 324 26.31 -9.05 3.61
C GLN A 324 25.97 -9.38 2.15
N PRO A 325 26.96 -9.74 1.31
CA PRO A 325 26.68 -10.22 -0.04
C PRO A 325 25.79 -11.46 -0.01
N ARG A 326 24.86 -11.58 -0.96
CA ARG A 326 23.99 -12.76 -1.07
C ARG A 326 24.79 -14.06 -1.27
N THR A 327 25.92 -13.98 -1.97
CA THR A 327 26.83 -15.11 -2.19
C THR A 327 27.52 -15.59 -0.91
N ALA A 328 27.69 -14.73 0.10
CA ALA A 328 28.31 -15.05 1.37
C ALA A 328 27.28 -15.56 2.40
N ASN A 329 26.03 -15.10 2.32
CA ASN A 329 24.98 -15.49 3.27
C ASN A 329 23.62 -15.61 2.58
N MET A 330 23.45 -16.66 1.78
CA MET A 330 22.17 -16.95 1.12
C MET A 330 21.03 -17.15 2.12
N GLN A 331 21.34 -17.74 3.28
CA GLN A 331 20.33 -18.12 4.27
C GLN A 331 19.56 -16.90 4.77
N SER A 332 20.23 -15.76 5.03
CA SER A 332 19.52 -14.54 5.43
C SER A 332 18.58 -13.99 4.34
N TYR A 333 18.89 -14.19 3.06
CA TYR A 333 18.00 -13.79 1.96
C TYR A 333 16.81 -14.73 1.84
N LEU A 334 17.01 -16.03 2.06
CA LEU A 334 15.93 -17.01 2.13
C LEU A 334 15.03 -16.73 3.34
N ASP A 335 15.60 -16.59 4.53
CA ASP A 335 14.86 -16.26 5.76
C ASP A 335 14.09 -14.94 5.62
N ALA A 336 14.65 -13.97 4.90
CA ALA A 336 13.97 -12.71 4.60
C ALA A 336 12.95 -12.79 3.48
N SER A 337 12.80 -13.90 2.74
CA SER A 337 11.88 -13.98 1.61
C SER A 337 10.55 -14.62 2.03
N PRO A 338 9.42 -13.87 2.10
CA PRO A 338 8.10 -14.42 2.40
C PRO A 338 7.76 -15.69 1.62
N VAL A 339 8.15 -15.76 0.35
CA VAL A 339 7.86 -16.92 -0.52
C VAL A 339 8.43 -18.24 0.01
N THR A 340 9.50 -18.21 0.80
CA THR A 340 10.14 -19.43 1.35
C THR A 340 9.43 -19.97 2.59
N HIS A 341 8.51 -19.20 3.18
CA HIS A 341 7.74 -19.57 4.37
C HIS A 341 6.27 -19.89 4.05
N ILE A 342 5.92 -19.98 2.76
CA ILE A 342 4.58 -20.37 2.34
C ILE A 342 4.27 -21.79 2.86
N SER A 343 3.12 -21.92 3.51
CA SER A 343 2.62 -23.19 4.05
C SER A 343 1.11 -23.33 3.83
N ALA A 344 0.59 -24.54 4.05
CA ALA A 344 -0.84 -24.81 3.91
C ALA A 344 -1.69 -24.07 4.97
N ASP A 345 -1.05 -23.65 6.06
CA ASP A 345 -1.67 -22.96 7.19
C ASP A 345 -1.55 -21.44 7.08
N ALA A 346 -1.08 -20.91 5.94
CA ALA A 346 -1.08 -19.49 5.66
C ALA A 346 -2.51 -18.90 5.84
N PRO A 347 -2.65 -17.72 6.47
CA PRO A 347 -3.96 -17.08 6.60
C PRO A 347 -4.49 -16.67 5.22
N PRO A 348 -5.77 -16.23 5.09
CA PRO A 348 -6.25 -15.59 3.89
C PRO A 348 -5.37 -14.41 3.47
N PHE A 349 -5.02 -14.33 2.18
CA PHE A 349 -4.22 -13.23 1.61
C PHE A 349 -5.01 -12.42 0.58
N PHE A 350 -4.88 -11.10 0.62
CA PHE A 350 -5.25 -10.22 -0.47
C PHE A 350 -4.04 -9.37 -0.92
N VAL A 351 -3.41 -9.81 -2.00
CA VAL A 351 -2.23 -9.16 -2.58
C VAL A 351 -2.65 -8.12 -3.61
N LEU A 352 -2.16 -6.89 -3.50
CA LEU A 352 -2.42 -5.81 -4.46
C LEU A 352 -1.13 -5.28 -5.06
N HIS A 353 -1.05 -5.15 -6.39
CA HIS A 353 0.15 -4.65 -7.06
C HIS A 353 -0.18 -3.80 -8.29
N GLY A 354 0.55 -2.70 -8.49
CA GLY A 354 0.44 -1.92 -9.72
C GLY A 354 1.19 -2.58 -10.89
N ARG A 355 0.53 -2.75 -12.03
CA ARG A 355 1.15 -3.33 -13.25
C ARG A 355 2.38 -2.56 -13.73
N ASN A 356 2.38 -1.24 -13.52
CA ASN A 356 3.41 -0.33 -13.98
C ASN A 356 4.43 0.03 -12.91
N ASP A 357 4.42 -0.66 -11.77
CA ASP A 357 5.39 -0.46 -10.71
C ASP A 357 6.83 -0.51 -11.24
N SER A 358 7.51 0.62 -11.17
CA SER A 358 8.89 0.79 -11.65
C SER A 358 9.95 0.65 -10.55
N LEU A 359 9.54 0.39 -9.30
CA LEU A 359 10.45 0.18 -8.15
C LEU A 359 10.48 -1.28 -7.70
N VAL A 360 9.33 -1.93 -7.64
CA VAL A 360 9.16 -3.34 -7.33
C VAL A 360 8.42 -4.00 -8.48
N PRO A 361 9.11 -4.76 -9.35
CA PRO A 361 8.47 -5.39 -10.50
C PRO A 361 7.27 -6.25 -10.09
N VAL A 362 6.17 -6.14 -10.83
CA VAL A 362 4.92 -6.89 -10.58
C VAL A 362 5.14 -8.41 -10.55
N GLN A 363 6.22 -8.90 -11.15
CA GLN A 363 6.68 -10.29 -11.10
C GLN A 363 6.89 -10.80 -9.65
N GLN A 364 7.23 -9.92 -8.70
CA GLN A 364 7.29 -10.25 -7.27
C GLN A 364 5.94 -10.78 -6.78
N ALA A 365 4.86 -10.02 -6.99
CA ALA A 365 3.53 -10.44 -6.58
C ALA A 365 3.02 -11.65 -7.37
N ARG A 366 3.22 -11.68 -8.69
CA ARG A 366 2.78 -12.83 -9.52
C ARG A 366 3.40 -14.14 -9.04
N GLY A 367 4.73 -14.18 -8.90
CA GLY A 367 5.43 -15.38 -8.46
C GLY A 367 5.09 -15.81 -7.04
N PHE A 368 4.82 -14.85 -6.14
CA PHE A 368 4.37 -15.13 -4.78
C PHE A 368 2.95 -15.69 -4.74
N VAL A 369 2.00 -15.04 -5.42
CA VAL A 369 0.59 -15.45 -5.49
C VAL A 369 0.45 -16.83 -6.13
N ASP A 370 1.19 -17.09 -7.22
CA ASP A 370 1.15 -18.39 -7.91
C ASP A 370 1.57 -19.52 -6.97
N GLN A 371 2.66 -19.33 -6.20
CA GLN A 371 3.12 -20.31 -5.21
C GLN A 371 2.15 -20.43 -4.02
N LEU A 372 1.65 -19.30 -3.51
CA LEU A 372 0.75 -19.30 -2.36
C LEU A 372 -0.57 -20.02 -2.69
N ARG A 373 -1.11 -19.84 -3.90
CA ARG A 373 -2.31 -20.55 -4.38
C ARG A 373 -2.13 -22.06 -4.53
N GLN A 374 -0.91 -22.52 -4.77
CA GLN A 374 -0.63 -23.96 -4.90
C GLN A 374 -0.58 -24.66 -3.54
N VAL A 375 -0.29 -23.92 -2.46
CA VAL A 375 0.00 -24.51 -1.14
C VAL A 375 -1.07 -24.16 -0.10
N SER A 376 -1.54 -22.92 -0.05
CA SER A 376 -2.48 -22.44 0.96
C SER A 376 -3.85 -23.11 0.84
N LYS A 377 -4.45 -23.45 1.98
CA LYS A 377 -5.85 -23.90 2.06
C LYS A 377 -6.84 -22.74 2.21
N GLN A 378 -6.33 -21.53 2.45
CA GLN A 378 -7.14 -20.33 2.64
C GLN A 378 -7.24 -19.53 1.35
N PRO A 379 -8.27 -18.65 1.20
CA PRO A 379 -8.42 -17.83 0.01
C PRO A 379 -7.20 -16.93 -0.28
N VAL A 380 -6.81 -16.86 -1.56
CA VAL A 380 -5.73 -16.00 -2.06
C VAL A 380 -6.26 -15.09 -3.17
N VAL A 381 -6.61 -13.87 -2.80
CA VAL A 381 -7.08 -12.82 -3.69
C VAL A 381 -5.87 -12.05 -4.25
N TYR A 382 -5.87 -11.78 -5.56
CA TYR A 382 -4.82 -10.99 -6.21
C TYR A 382 -5.41 -9.94 -7.14
N ALA A 383 -5.15 -8.67 -6.85
CA ALA A 383 -5.51 -7.56 -7.71
C ALA A 383 -4.28 -6.92 -8.36
N GLU A 384 -4.12 -7.14 -9.66
CA GLU A 384 -3.16 -6.41 -10.47
C GLU A 384 -3.82 -5.18 -11.11
N LEU A 385 -3.43 -3.98 -10.68
CA LEU A 385 -4.08 -2.74 -11.11
C LEU A 385 -3.41 -2.18 -12.39
N PRO A 386 -4.15 -1.99 -13.49
CA PRO A 386 -3.61 -1.47 -14.75
C PRO A 386 -3.20 0.00 -14.62
N PHE A 387 -2.14 0.38 -15.33
CA PHE A 387 -1.51 1.72 -15.32
C PHE A 387 -0.90 2.17 -13.99
N THR A 388 -1.21 1.47 -12.89
CA THR A 388 -0.88 1.86 -11.53
C THR A 388 0.61 1.69 -11.21
N GLN A 389 1.17 2.69 -10.53
CA GLN A 389 2.56 2.75 -10.06
C GLN A 389 2.73 2.22 -8.63
N HIS A 390 3.98 2.10 -8.19
CA HIS A 390 4.31 1.84 -6.78
C HIS A 390 3.69 2.91 -5.88
N ALA A 391 3.21 2.53 -4.69
CA ALA A 391 2.73 3.46 -3.67
C ALA A 391 1.45 4.26 -4.06
N PHE A 392 0.57 3.64 -4.86
CA PHE A 392 -0.67 4.25 -5.36
C PHE A 392 -1.69 4.62 -4.27
N ASP A 393 -1.58 4.02 -3.08
CA ASP A 393 -2.45 4.26 -1.91
C ASP A 393 -1.93 5.36 -0.98
N LEU A 394 -0.76 5.95 -1.24
CA LEU A 394 -0.25 7.11 -0.49
C LEU A 394 -1.10 8.36 -0.71
N LEU A 395 -1.76 8.43 -1.87
CA LEU A 395 -2.52 9.58 -2.31
C LEU A 395 -4.00 9.32 -2.12
N GLY A 396 -4.76 10.33 -1.69
CA GLY A 396 -6.21 10.27 -1.56
C GLY A 396 -6.93 10.31 -2.92
N SER A 397 -6.59 9.38 -3.82
CA SER A 397 -7.15 9.26 -5.17
C SER A 397 -8.42 8.41 -5.20
N ALA A 398 -9.15 8.44 -6.32
CA ALA A 398 -10.29 7.55 -6.54
C ALA A 398 -9.88 6.07 -6.47
N ARG A 399 -8.71 5.72 -7.01
CA ARG A 399 -8.18 4.36 -7.00
C ARG A 399 -7.87 3.89 -5.57
N ALA A 400 -7.24 4.73 -4.77
CA ALA A 400 -6.97 4.43 -3.36
C ALA A 400 -8.28 4.21 -2.57
N ALA A 401 -9.31 5.01 -2.84
CA ALA A 401 -10.64 4.82 -2.23
C ALA A 401 -11.28 3.49 -2.63
N HIS A 402 -11.30 3.14 -3.93
CA HIS A 402 -11.81 1.84 -4.37
C HIS A 402 -11.01 0.68 -3.78
N THR A 403 -9.69 0.84 -3.65
CA THR A 403 -8.84 -0.17 -3.03
C THR A 403 -9.18 -0.38 -1.56
N ALA A 404 -9.40 0.71 -0.80
CA ALA A 404 -9.81 0.61 0.60
C ALA A 404 -11.14 -0.14 0.77
N ILE A 405 -12.12 0.11 -0.12
CA ILE A 405 -13.40 -0.60 -0.14
C ILE A 405 -13.21 -2.08 -0.47
N ALA A 406 -12.36 -2.41 -1.45
CA ALA A 406 -12.10 -3.80 -1.81
C ALA A 406 -11.43 -4.58 -0.66
N VAL A 407 -10.50 -3.95 0.05
CA VAL A 407 -9.88 -4.53 1.25
C VAL A 407 -10.92 -4.74 2.36
N GLU A 408 -11.80 -3.76 2.61
CA GLU A 408 -12.91 -3.94 3.54
C GLU A 408 -13.78 -5.15 3.16
N GLN A 409 -14.15 -5.30 1.88
CA GLN A 409 -14.98 -6.43 1.43
C GLN A 409 -14.29 -7.77 1.65
N PHE A 410 -12.99 -7.87 1.34
CA PHE A 410 -12.21 -9.05 1.64
C PHE A 410 -12.21 -9.38 3.14
N LEU A 411 -11.95 -8.38 3.99
CA LEU A 411 -11.90 -8.55 5.43
C LEU A 411 -13.27 -8.89 6.02
N ALA A 412 -14.35 -8.35 5.48
CA ALA A 412 -15.72 -8.69 5.85
C ALA A 412 -16.04 -10.17 5.60
N GLU A 413 -15.60 -10.71 4.46
CA GLU A 413 -15.77 -12.13 4.12
C GLU A 413 -14.97 -13.03 5.07
N VAL A 414 -13.70 -12.68 5.31
CA VAL A 414 -12.84 -13.43 6.24
C VAL A 414 -13.41 -13.41 7.65
N TYR A 415 -13.84 -12.25 8.14
CA TYR A 415 -14.44 -12.09 9.46
C TYR A 415 -15.69 -12.95 9.60
N ALA A 416 -16.62 -12.87 8.64
CA ALA A 416 -17.85 -13.65 8.66
C ALA A 416 -17.58 -15.16 8.65
N THR A 417 -16.63 -15.62 7.83
CA THR A 417 -16.30 -17.05 7.71
C THR A 417 -15.72 -17.61 9.01
N GLN A 418 -14.84 -16.85 9.67
CA GLN A 418 -14.27 -17.26 10.96
C GLN A 418 -15.31 -17.31 12.08
N HIS A 419 -16.25 -16.37 12.10
CA HIS A 419 -17.30 -16.31 13.13
C HIS A 419 -18.48 -17.26 12.87
N ALA A 420 -18.75 -17.62 11.62
CA ALA A 420 -19.78 -18.62 11.28
C ALA A 420 -19.41 -20.04 11.77
N GLY A 421 -18.12 -20.33 11.92
CA GLY A 421 -17.63 -21.57 12.54
C GLY A 421 -17.85 -21.65 14.06
N SER A 422 -18.32 -20.57 14.68
CA SER A 422 -18.43 -20.39 16.14
C SER A 422 -19.86 -20.50 16.69
N GLU A 423 -20.87 -20.83 15.86
CA GLU A 423 -22.22 -21.01 16.39
C GLU A 423 -22.27 -22.20 17.38
N PRO A 424 -22.82 -22.01 18.59
CA PRO A 424 -23.04 -23.13 19.50
C PRO A 424 -24.02 -24.10 18.84
N GLY A 425 -23.60 -25.37 18.71
CA GLY A 425 -24.46 -26.43 18.18
C GLY A 425 -25.83 -26.46 18.87
N PRO A 426 -26.87 -26.98 18.18
CA PRO A 426 -28.25 -26.88 18.65
C PRO A 426 -28.36 -27.41 20.08
N ALA A 427 -28.94 -26.58 20.95
CA ALA A 427 -29.20 -26.94 22.34
C ALA A 427 -29.93 -28.28 22.37
N VAL A 428 -29.23 -29.31 22.85
CA VAL A 428 -29.84 -30.61 23.13
C VAL A 428 -30.83 -30.37 24.26
N ALA A 429 -32.11 -30.33 23.91
CA ALA A 429 -33.18 -30.43 24.90
C ALA A 429 -33.07 -31.82 25.54
N ILE A 430 -32.53 -31.85 26.76
CA ILE A 430 -32.55 -33.05 27.59
C ILE A 430 -33.99 -33.18 28.13
N PRO A 431 -34.62 -34.37 28.03
CA PRO A 431 -36.01 -34.60 28.44
C PRO A 431 -36.27 -34.45 29.93
#